data_AF-A0A2V7XI65-F1
#
_entry.id   AF-A0A2V7XI65-F1
#
_cell.length_a   1.000
_cell.length_b   1.000
_cell.length_c   1.000
_cell.angle_alpha   90.00
_cell.angle_beta   90.00
_cell.angle_gamma   90.00
#
_symmetry.space_group_name_H-M   'P 1'
#
loop_
_entity.id
_entity.type
_entity.pdbx_description
1 polymer ?
#
loop_
_entity_poly.entity_id
_entity_poly.type
_entity_poly.pdbx_seq_one_letter_code
_entity_poly.pdbx_strand_id
1 'polypeptide(L)'
;KRWMWKTQHMTGQREINELHVPVGVAVKLTMTSEDVIHSFFIPAFRVKQDAVPGRYTTAWFEATRVGEYHLFCAEYCGTKHSQMIGSITVMEPAAFQTWLAGGATGSPAQEGEKLFQSLACITCHRADSQGRGPRLEGLFGRTVRLTGGATVVADADYIRESILSPTAKVVDGYQPIMPTFQGLVSEEGVMQLIAYIQSLQQPGAEATIVPGAGGIKLQEGAPKR
;
A
#
# COMPACT_ATOMS: atom_id res chain seq x y z
N LYS A 1 -17.07 14.21 -15.95
CA LYS A 1 -16.23 15.09 -16.83
C LYS A 1 -15.75 14.23 -17.99
N ARG A 2 -15.58 14.75 -19.20
CA ARG A 2 -14.88 14.05 -20.29
C ARG A 2 -13.43 13.73 -19.86
N TRP A 3 -12.99 12.48 -19.80
CA TRP A 3 -13.73 11.21 -19.87
C TRP A 3 -13.37 10.38 -18.63
N MET A 4 -13.80 10.87 -17.48
CA MET A 4 -13.54 10.30 -16.16
C MET A 4 -14.71 10.52 -15.21
N TRP A 5 -14.84 9.61 -14.27
CA TRP A 5 -15.69 9.73 -13.11
C TRP A 5 -14.88 10.26 -11.94
N LYS A 6 -15.41 11.26 -11.23
CA LYS A 6 -14.89 11.70 -9.94
C LYS A 6 -15.95 11.37 -8.91
N THR A 7 -15.59 10.60 -7.91
CA THR A 7 -16.48 10.24 -6.81
C THR A 7 -15.93 10.83 -5.52
N GLN A 8 -16.84 11.19 -4.61
CA GLN A 8 -16.48 11.71 -3.32
C GLN A 8 -17.44 11.15 -2.27
N HIS A 9 -16.86 10.57 -1.23
CA HIS A 9 -17.58 10.12 -0.05
C HIS A 9 -17.86 11.29 0.89
N MET A 10 -18.93 11.18 1.67
CA MET A 10 -19.30 12.19 2.66
C MET A 10 -18.21 12.40 3.72
N THR A 11 -17.37 11.39 3.97
CA THR A 11 -16.22 11.46 4.88
C THR A 11 -15.02 12.20 4.29
N GLY A 12 -15.08 12.61 3.02
CA GLY A 12 -14.04 13.37 2.34
C GLY A 12 -13.15 12.57 1.40
N GLN A 13 -13.21 11.23 1.43
CA GLN A 13 -12.46 10.38 0.49
C GLN A 13 -12.87 10.64 -0.95
N ARG A 14 -11.90 10.70 -1.87
CA ARG A 14 -12.11 11.02 -3.29
C ARG A 14 -11.46 9.97 -4.17
N GLU A 15 -12.16 9.57 -5.21
CA GLU A 15 -11.67 8.55 -6.15
C GLU A 15 -11.86 9.05 -7.60
N ILE A 16 -11.07 8.48 -8.51
CA ILE A 16 -11.15 8.75 -9.95
C ILE A 16 -11.37 7.42 -10.66
N ASN A 17 -12.43 7.33 -11.45
CA ASN A 17 -12.86 6.11 -12.17
C ASN A 17 -13.13 4.90 -11.27
N GLU A 18 -13.20 5.10 -9.96
CA GLU A 18 -13.48 4.07 -8.97
C GLU A 18 -14.61 4.55 -8.05
N LEU A 19 -15.30 3.58 -7.45
CA LEU A 19 -16.29 3.81 -6.41
C LEU A 19 -16.30 2.60 -5.47
N HIS A 20 -15.78 2.78 -4.25
CA HIS A 20 -15.90 1.76 -3.22
C HIS A 20 -17.23 1.91 -2.47
N VAL A 21 -17.93 0.80 -2.21
CA VAL A 21 -19.21 0.80 -1.48
C VAL A 21 -19.35 -0.43 -0.58
N PRO A 22 -20.10 -0.36 0.52
CA PRO A 22 -20.38 -1.52 1.35
C PRO A 22 -21.52 -2.38 0.75
N VAL A 23 -21.40 -3.70 0.87
CA VAL A 23 -22.46 -4.66 0.56
C VAL A 23 -23.61 -4.55 1.57
N GLY A 24 -24.85 -4.76 1.12
CA GLY A 24 -26.05 -4.77 1.95
C GLY A 24 -26.46 -3.40 2.51
N VAL A 25 -25.93 -2.31 1.94
CA VAL A 25 -26.24 -0.94 2.35
C VAL A 25 -26.73 -0.15 1.14
N ALA A 26 -27.84 0.58 1.32
CA ALA A 26 -28.34 1.48 0.30
C ALA A 26 -27.39 2.68 0.10
N VAL A 27 -26.85 2.78 -1.12
CA VAL A 27 -25.97 3.87 -1.54
C VAL A 27 -26.76 4.89 -2.34
N LYS A 28 -26.73 6.15 -1.89
CA LYS A 28 -27.26 7.30 -2.63
C LYS A 28 -26.13 8.00 -3.39
N LEU A 29 -26.30 8.14 -4.70
CA LEU A 29 -25.47 9.00 -5.53
C LEU A 29 -26.18 10.33 -5.76
N THR A 30 -25.46 11.43 -5.57
CA THR A 30 -25.85 12.77 -6.00
C THR A 30 -24.84 13.20 -7.06
N MET A 31 -25.29 13.41 -8.29
CA MET A 31 -24.41 13.54 -9.45
C MET A 31 -24.70 14.83 -10.21
N THR A 32 -23.67 15.37 -10.83
CA THR A 32 -23.74 16.48 -11.79
C THR A 32 -22.64 16.28 -12.83
N SER A 33 -22.66 17.08 -13.90
CA SER A 33 -21.57 17.12 -14.87
C SER A 33 -20.88 18.48 -14.87
N GLU A 34 -19.56 18.45 -14.98
CA GLU A 34 -18.71 19.64 -15.15
C GLU A 34 -18.65 20.14 -16.60
N ASP A 35 -19.15 19.37 -17.58
CA ASP A 35 -19.02 19.72 -19.00
C ASP A 35 -20.26 19.38 -19.86
N VAL A 36 -20.39 18.15 -20.34
CA VAL A 36 -21.49 17.69 -21.20
C VAL A 36 -22.33 16.66 -20.47
N ILE A 37 -23.46 16.24 -21.04
CA ILE A 37 -24.25 15.16 -20.44
C ILE A 37 -23.43 13.86 -20.48
N HIS A 38 -23.46 13.14 -19.37
CA HIS A 38 -22.98 11.75 -19.26
C HIS A 38 -24.10 10.90 -18.67
N SER A 39 -24.00 9.57 -18.76
CA SER A 39 -24.93 8.68 -18.08
C SER A 39 -24.17 7.64 -17.28
N PHE A 40 -24.30 7.71 -15.95
CA PHE A 40 -23.65 6.81 -15.01
C PHE A 40 -24.39 5.48 -15.04
N PHE A 41 -23.75 4.42 -15.52
CA PHE A 41 -24.40 3.13 -15.74
C PHE A 41 -23.63 1.97 -15.13
N ILE A 42 -24.31 1.21 -14.26
CA ILE A 42 -23.84 -0.04 -13.67
C ILE A 42 -24.73 -1.18 -14.18
N PRO A 43 -24.32 -1.91 -15.23
CA PRO A 43 -25.16 -2.96 -15.82
C PRO A 43 -25.53 -4.07 -14.82
N ALA A 44 -24.58 -4.46 -13.97
CA ALA A 44 -24.78 -5.51 -12.96
C ALA A 44 -25.89 -5.17 -11.95
N PHE A 45 -26.10 -3.88 -11.67
CA PHE A 45 -27.11 -3.40 -10.73
C PHE A 45 -28.37 -2.89 -11.45
N ARG A 46 -28.37 -2.86 -12.79
CA ARG A 46 -29.43 -2.27 -13.63
C ARG A 46 -29.74 -0.81 -13.26
N VAL A 47 -28.72 -0.08 -12.82
CA VAL A 47 -28.84 1.31 -12.35
C VAL A 47 -28.20 2.21 -13.40
N LYS A 48 -29.01 3.08 -13.99
CA LYS A 48 -28.58 4.09 -14.97
C LYS A 48 -29.17 5.43 -14.59
N GLN A 49 -28.36 6.48 -14.54
CA GLN A 49 -28.82 7.84 -14.29
C GLN A 49 -27.94 8.87 -14.99
N ASP A 50 -28.58 9.86 -15.60
CA ASP A 50 -27.86 10.90 -16.34
C ASP A 50 -27.26 11.93 -15.39
N ALA A 51 -26.00 12.27 -15.61
CA ALA A 51 -25.31 13.39 -14.98
C ALA A 51 -25.38 14.60 -15.93
N VAL A 52 -26.13 15.62 -15.52
CA VAL A 52 -26.51 16.75 -16.38
C VAL A 52 -25.83 18.03 -15.90
N PRO A 53 -25.15 18.80 -16.77
CA PRO A 53 -24.57 20.08 -16.38
C PRO A 53 -25.62 21.04 -15.80
N GLY A 54 -25.26 21.76 -14.74
CA GLY A 54 -26.11 22.80 -14.14
C GLY A 54 -27.26 22.30 -13.27
N ARG A 55 -27.43 20.99 -13.06
CA ARG A 55 -28.40 20.44 -12.08
C ARG A 55 -27.88 19.17 -11.41
N TYR A 56 -28.35 18.92 -10.20
CA TYR A 56 -28.09 17.64 -9.52
C TYR A 56 -29.14 16.61 -9.91
N THR A 57 -28.69 15.40 -10.20
CA THR A 57 -29.52 14.20 -10.34
C THR A 57 -29.18 13.22 -9.22
N THR A 58 -30.10 12.31 -8.92
CA THR A 58 -29.88 11.30 -7.87
C THR A 58 -30.20 9.91 -8.36
N ALA A 59 -29.45 8.94 -7.86
CA ALA A 59 -29.69 7.52 -8.05
C ALA A 59 -29.45 6.79 -6.73
N TRP A 60 -30.06 5.62 -6.59
CA TRP A 60 -29.96 4.79 -5.39
C TRP A 60 -29.77 3.35 -5.83
N PHE A 61 -28.90 2.63 -5.16
CA PHE A 61 -28.75 1.19 -5.37
C PHE A 61 -28.28 0.52 -4.09
N GLU A 62 -28.51 -0.79 -4.00
CA GLU A 62 -27.98 -1.63 -2.93
C GLU A 62 -27.20 -2.77 -3.59
N ALA A 63 -25.90 -2.85 -3.29
CA ALA A 63 -25.08 -3.93 -3.77
C ALA A 63 -25.29 -5.16 -2.87
N THR A 64 -25.67 -6.29 -3.47
CA THR A 64 -26.04 -7.51 -2.72
C THR A 64 -24.94 -8.57 -2.68
N ARG A 65 -23.85 -8.37 -3.43
CA ARG A 65 -22.73 -9.30 -3.52
C ARG A 65 -21.41 -8.53 -3.55
N VAL A 66 -20.43 -9.00 -2.77
CA VAL A 66 -19.05 -8.51 -2.77
C VAL A 66 -18.39 -8.82 -4.12
N GLY A 67 -17.54 -7.91 -4.60
CA GLY A 67 -16.82 -8.08 -5.85
C GLY A 67 -16.59 -6.77 -6.59
N GLU A 68 -15.98 -6.88 -7.77
CA GLU A 68 -15.74 -5.75 -8.66
C GLU A 68 -16.74 -5.74 -9.82
N TYR A 69 -17.27 -4.57 -10.15
CA TYR A 69 -18.28 -4.37 -11.18
C TYR A 69 -17.89 -3.23 -12.11
N HIS A 70 -18.23 -3.36 -13.39
CA HIS A 70 -17.95 -2.31 -14.36
C HIS A 70 -18.92 -1.13 -14.28
N LEU A 71 -18.36 0.07 -14.37
CA LEU A 71 -19.05 1.34 -14.58
C LEU A 71 -18.79 1.85 -15.99
N PHE A 72 -19.84 2.30 -16.66
CA PHE A 72 -19.77 2.85 -18.02
C PHE A 72 -20.43 4.22 -18.11
N CYS A 73 -20.00 4.99 -19.10
CA CYS A 73 -20.79 6.08 -19.65
C CYS A 73 -21.77 5.55 -20.70
N ALA A 74 -23.07 5.80 -20.52
CA ALA A 74 -24.14 5.36 -21.42
C ALA A 74 -24.82 6.50 -22.19
N GLU A 75 -24.18 7.67 -22.27
CA GLU A 75 -24.61 8.81 -23.08
C GLU A 75 -23.44 9.33 -23.91
N TYR A 76 -23.65 9.58 -25.20
CA TYR A 76 -22.54 9.95 -26.09
C TYR A 76 -21.96 11.32 -25.68
N CYS A 77 -20.77 11.28 -25.09
CA CYS A 77 -20.12 12.44 -24.49
C CYS A 77 -18.87 12.92 -25.24
N GLY A 78 -18.63 12.43 -26.46
CA GLY A 78 -17.55 12.84 -27.35
C GLY A 78 -16.63 11.71 -27.82
N THR A 79 -15.47 12.06 -28.38
CA THR A 79 -14.59 11.14 -29.12
C THR A 79 -14.06 9.96 -28.31
N LYS A 80 -13.88 10.10 -26.99
CA LYS A 80 -13.47 9.01 -26.09
C LYS A 80 -14.63 8.49 -25.24
N HIS A 81 -15.86 8.61 -25.71
CA HIS A 81 -17.06 8.11 -25.01
C HIS A 81 -16.92 6.64 -24.58
N SER A 82 -16.47 5.75 -25.47
CA SER A 82 -16.28 4.32 -25.18
C SER A 82 -15.14 4.03 -24.18
N GLN A 83 -14.25 5.00 -23.95
CA GLN A 83 -13.15 4.88 -22.98
C GLN A 83 -13.51 5.48 -21.62
N MET A 84 -14.71 6.08 -21.48
CA MET A 84 -15.19 6.61 -20.21
C MET A 84 -15.75 5.49 -19.33
N ILE A 85 -14.85 4.68 -18.82
CA ILE A 85 -15.12 3.51 -17.98
C ILE A 85 -14.63 3.75 -16.54
N GLY A 86 -15.11 2.92 -15.63
CA GLY A 86 -14.63 2.82 -14.27
C GLY A 86 -14.97 1.48 -13.65
N SER A 87 -14.63 1.31 -12.38
CA SER A 87 -14.99 0.14 -11.58
C SER A 87 -15.73 0.53 -10.30
N ILE A 88 -16.47 -0.43 -9.76
CA ILE A 88 -17.15 -0.34 -8.48
C ILE A 88 -16.71 -1.52 -7.65
N THR A 89 -16.08 -1.25 -6.52
CA THR A 89 -15.63 -2.27 -5.58
C THR A 89 -16.63 -2.37 -4.45
N VAL A 90 -17.36 -3.48 -4.41
CA VAL A 90 -18.29 -3.78 -3.32
C VAL A 90 -17.53 -4.57 -2.25
N MET A 91 -17.48 -4.02 -1.05
CA MET A 91 -16.70 -4.55 0.08
C MET A 91 -17.61 -4.97 1.24
N GLU A 92 -17.09 -5.85 2.09
CA GLU A 92 -17.69 -6.07 3.41
C GLU A 92 -17.68 -4.77 4.23
N PRO A 93 -18.71 -4.47 5.05
CA PRO A 93 -18.81 -3.19 5.76
C PRO A 93 -17.59 -2.88 6.62
N ALA A 94 -17.00 -3.87 7.29
CA ALA A 94 -15.80 -3.67 8.10
C ALA A 94 -14.60 -3.24 7.25
N ALA A 95 -14.38 -3.90 6.10
CA ALA A 95 -13.30 -3.56 5.18
C ALA A 95 -13.53 -2.18 4.53
N PHE A 96 -14.79 -1.84 4.22
CA PHE A 96 -15.15 -0.52 3.73
C PHE A 96 -14.85 0.58 4.76
N GLN A 97 -15.13 0.36 6.05
CA GLN A 97 -14.77 1.32 7.10
C GLN A 97 -13.25 1.49 7.24
N THR A 98 -12.49 0.40 7.16
CA THR A 98 -11.01 0.47 7.17
C THR A 98 -10.49 1.23 5.96
N TRP A 99 -11.05 0.99 4.77
CA TRP A 99 -10.72 1.72 3.56
C TRP A 99 -11.04 3.21 3.67
N LEU A 100 -12.22 3.57 4.19
CA LEU A 100 -12.62 4.96 4.42
C LEU A 100 -11.66 5.69 5.39
N ALA A 101 -11.07 4.99 6.34
CA ALA A 101 -10.09 5.52 7.28
C ALA A 101 -8.70 5.80 6.66
N GLY A 102 -8.53 5.59 5.35
CA GLY A 102 -7.27 5.80 4.63
C GLY A 102 -6.46 4.52 4.41
N GLY A 103 -7.04 3.34 4.64
CA GLY A 103 -6.42 2.08 4.26
C GLY A 103 -6.33 1.96 2.74
N ALA A 104 -5.16 2.23 2.18
CA ALA A 104 -4.86 2.17 0.75
C ALA A 104 -5.29 0.83 0.11
N THR A 105 -5.72 0.90 -1.15
CA THR A 105 -6.22 -0.20 -2.00
C THR A 105 -5.12 -1.13 -2.54
N GLY A 106 -4.08 -1.33 -1.74
CA GLY A 106 -3.04 -2.33 -1.93
C GLY A 106 -2.61 -2.85 -0.57
N SER A 107 -2.13 -4.10 -0.51
CA SER A 107 -1.38 -4.52 0.68
C SER A 107 -0.28 -3.48 0.98
N PRO A 108 0.10 -3.24 2.23
CA PRO A 108 1.18 -2.29 2.56
C PRO A 108 2.45 -2.54 1.74
N ALA A 109 2.73 -3.79 1.36
CA ALA A 109 3.81 -4.16 0.47
C ALA A 109 3.65 -3.68 -0.98
N GLN A 110 2.43 -3.66 -1.54
CA GLN A 110 2.17 -3.15 -2.89
C GLN A 110 2.29 -1.62 -2.95
N GLU A 111 1.81 -0.91 -1.93
CA GLU A 111 2.02 0.55 -1.84
C GLU A 111 3.50 0.87 -1.59
N GLY A 112 4.17 0.05 -0.77
CA GLY A 112 5.61 0.12 -0.57
C GLY A 112 6.40 -0.09 -1.86
N GLU A 113 5.99 -1.02 -2.71
CA GLU A 113 6.61 -1.26 -4.01
C GLU A 113 6.51 -0.02 -4.92
N LYS A 114 5.33 0.61 -4.98
CA LYS A 114 5.13 1.85 -5.75
C LYS A 114 6.02 2.99 -5.24
N LEU A 115 6.11 3.16 -3.91
CA LEU A 115 7.00 4.14 -3.29
C LEU A 115 8.47 3.83 -3.58
N PHE A 116 8.86 2.55 -3.51
CA PHE A 116 10.23 2.11 -3.78
C PHE A 116 10.66 2.42 -5.21
N GLN A 117 9.75 2.30 -6.18
CA GLN A 117 9.98 2.68 -7.57
C GLN A 117 10.01 4.21 -7.76
N SER A 118 9.05 4.93 -7.19
CA SER A 118 8.92 6.39 -7.38
C SER A 118 10.06 7.19 -6.74
N LEU A 119 10.58 6.71 -5.61
CA LEU A 119 11.75 7.26 -4.91
C LEU A 119 13.08 6.79 -5.52
N ALA A 120 13.03 6.01 -6.60
CA ALA A 120 14.17 5.46 -7.30
C ALA A 120 15.09 4.59 -6.41
N CYS A 121 14.57 3.97 -5.34
CA CYS A 121 15.35 3.10 -4.44
C CYS A 121 16.01 1.94 -5.20
N ILE A 122 15.32 1.43 -6.23
CA ILE A 122 15.80 0.35 -7.12
C ILE A 122 17.10 0.69 -7.87
N THR A 123 17.44 1.98 -8.02
CA THR A 123 18.66 2.39 -8.74
C THR A 123 19.93 2.07 -7.95
N CYS A 124 19.82 2.01 -6.62
CA CYS A 124 20.92 1.64 -5.71
C CYS A 124 20.73 0.23 -5.14
N HIS A 125 19.51 -0.12 -4.75
CA HIS A 125 19.15 -1.41 -4.18
C HIS A 125 18.62 -2.36 -5.25
N ARG A 126 19.54 -2.86 -6.08
CA ARG A 126 19.25 -3.80 -7.16
C ARG A 126 19.22 -5.23 -6.63
N ALA A 127 18.49 -6.11 -7.32
CA ALA A 127 18.45 -7.53 -7.03
C ALA A 127 19.77 -8.27 -7.36
N ASP A 128 20.61 -7.67 -8.20
CA ASP A 128 21.94 -8.15 -8.54
C ASP A 128 23.01 -7.63 -7.57
N SER A 129 24.19 -8.26 -7.58
CA SER A 129 25.32 -7.86 -6.72
C SER A 129 26.07 -6.61 -7.22
N GLN A 130 25.53 -5.90 -8.21
CA GLN A 130 26.14 -4.70 -8.82
C GLN A 130 25.43 -3.41 -8.38
N GLY A 131 24.47 -3.50 -7.46
CA GLY A 131 23.86 -2.36 -6.80
C GLY A 131 24.87 -1.50 -6.06
N ARG A 132 24.66 -0.17 -6.06
CA ARG A 132 25.47 0.77 -5.28
C ARG A 132 25.11 0.73 -3.78
N GLY A 133 23.96 0.15 -3.44
CA GLY A 133 23.53 -0.16 -2.09
C GLY A 133 23.41 -1.67 -1.86
N PRO A 134 23.23 -2.10 -0.61
CA PRO A 134 23.07 -3.51 -0.26
C PRO A 134 21.81 -4.12 -0.88
N ARG A 135 21.90 -5.42 -1.15
CA ARG A 135 20.78 -6.23 -1.62
C ARG A 135 19.72 -6.35 -0.53
N LEU A 136 18.45 -6.14 -0.88
CA LEU A 136 17.34 -6.15 0.08
C LEU A 136 16.55 -7.46 0.10
N GLU A 137 16.63 -8.30 -0.94
CA GLU A 137 15.92 -9.57 -0.95
C GLU A 137 16.42 -10.50 0.16
N GLY A 138 15.48 -10.96 1.00
CA GLY A 138 15.79 -11.79 2.16
C GLY A 138 16.60 -11.09 3.26
N LEU A 139 16.69 -9.74 3.25
CA LEU A 139 17.39 -8.97 4.27
C LEU A 139 16.66 -9.01 5.62
N PHE A 140 15.34 -8.89 5.61
CA PHE A 140 14.56 -8.73 6.84
C PHE A 140 14.78 -9.92 7.79
N GLY A 141 15.18 -9.63 9.04
CA GLY A 141 15.52 -10.61 10.06
C GLY A 141 16.95 -11.17 10.01
N ARG A 142 17.77 -10.82 9.00
CA ARG A 142 19.18 -11.22 8.95
C ARG A 142 20.08 -10.31 9.78
N THR A 143 21.20 -10.85 10.23
CA THR A 143 22.29 -10.07 10.81
C THR A 143 23.09 -9.36 9.73
N VAL A 144 23.23 -8.04 9.87
CA VAL A 144 24.00 -7.16 9.01
C VAL A 144 25.24 -6.71 9.76
N ARG A 145 26.40 -6.76 9.09
CA ARG A 145 27.65 -6.20 9.62
C ARG A 145 27.77 -4.74 9.20
N LEU A 146 28.09 -3.88 10.15
CA LEU A 146 28.26 -2.45 9.95
C LEU A 146 29.73 -2.08 9.79
N THR A 147 29.98 -0.95 9.12
CA THR A 147 31.29 -0.30 9.09
C THR A 147 31.75 -0.04 10.53
N GLY A 148 32.95 -0.51 10.89
CA GLY A 148 33.46 -0.47 12.26
C GLY A 148 33.31 -1.79 13.04
N GLY A 149 32.71 -2.82 12.43
CA GLY A 149 32.74 -4.20 12.93
C GLY A 149 31.58 -4.61 13.85
N ALA A 150 30.69 -3.68 14.19
CA ALA A 150 29.45 -3.98 14.91
C ALA A 150 28.47 -4.78 14.02
N THR A 151 27.52 -5.47 14.64
CA THR A 151 26.45 -6.22 13.95
C THR A 151 25.08 -5.81 14.47
N VAL A 152 24.08 -5.76 13.57
CA VAL A 152 22.69 -5.42 13.89
C VAL A 152 21.74 -6.39 13.18
N VAL A 153 20.57 -6.65 13.76
CA VAL A 153 19.51 -7.39 13.06
C VAL A 153 18.76 -6.42 12.15
N ALA A 154 18.50 -6.81 10.90
CA ALA A 154 17.69 -6.03 9.98
C ALA A 154 16.20 -6.17 10.27
N ASP A 155 15.78 -5.62 11.40
CA ASP A 155 14.37 -5.49 11.80
C ASP A 155 13.74 -4.20 11.25
N ALA A 156 12.47 -3.96 11.60
CA ALA A 156 11.74 -2.79 11.14
C ALA A 156 12.38 -1.47 11.60
N ASP A 157 12.94 -1.43 12.81
CA ASP A 157 13.57 -0.24 13.38
C ASP A 157 14.86 0.10 12.65
N TYR A 158 15.69 -0.91 12.35
CA TYR A 158 16.90 -0.74 11.54
C TYR A 158 16.59 -0.21 10.14
N ILE A 159 15.58 -0.78 9.47
CA ILE A 159 15.19 -0.36 8.12
C ILE A 159 14.62 1.05 8.14
N ARG A 160 13.75 1.38 9.11
CA ARG A 160 13.23 2.73 9.32
C ARG A 160 14.35 3.75 9.51
N GLU A 161 15.30 3.45 10.39
CA GLU A 161 16.45 4.30 10.66
C GLU A 161 17.36 4.44 9.42
N SER A 162 17.52 3.37 8.63
CA SER A 162 18.29 3.43 7.38
C SER A 162 17.65 4.32 6.32
N ILE A 163 16.31 4.41 6.27
CA ILE A 163 15.59 5.29 5.33
C ILE A 163 15.66 6.75 5.78
N LEU A 164 15.48 7.01 7.08
CA LEU A 164 15.40 8.37 7.62
C LEU A 164 16.79 8.96 7.94
N SER A 165 17.74 8.13 8.35
CA SER A 165 19.09 8.49 8.80
C SER A 165 20.15 7.51 8.24
N PRO A 166 20.32 7.45 6.91
CA PRO A 166 21.12 6.42 6.22
C PRO A 166 22.61 6.37 6.58
N THR A 167 23.17 7.47 7.09
CA THR A 167 24.59 7.54 7.50
C THR A 167 24.84 7.05 8.92
N ALA A 168 23.79 6.74 9.70
CA ALA A 168 23.92 6.30 11.09
C ALA A 168 24.47 4.88 11.22
N LYS A 169 24.04 3.96 10.35
CA LYS A 169 24.40 2.52 10.39
C LYS A 169 24.70 1.98 9.00
N VAL A 170 25.86 2.38 8.47
CA VAL A 170 26.31 1.98 7.13
C VAL A 170 26.76 0.52 7.13
N VAL A 171 26.28 -0.25 6.14
CA VAL A 171 26.66 -1.65 5.93
C VAL A 171 28.13 -1.75 5.51
N ASP A 172 28.85 -2.71 6.09
CA ASP A 172 30.25 -2.97 5.76
C ASP A 172 30.44 -3.23 4.25
N GLY A 173 31.45 -2.60 3.65
CA GLY A 173 31.71 -2.67 2.22
C GLY A 173 30.91 -1.69 1.33
N TYR A 174 30.01 -0.87 1.89
CA TYR A 174 29.26 0.15 1.15
C TYR A 174 29.66 1.58 1.52
N GLN A 175 29.60 2.48 0.54
CA GLN A 175 29.83 3.92 0.76
C GLN A 175 28.56 4.60 1.28
N PRO A 176 28.66 5.64 2.13
CA PRO A 176 27.51 6.39 2.68
C PRO A 176 26.89 7.33 1.64
N ILE A 177 26.35 6.78 0.55
CA ILE A 177 25.80 7.53 -0.59
C ILE A 177 24.26 7.61 -0.59
N MET A 178 23.59 6.86 0.28
CA MET A 178 22.13 6.83 0.34
C MET A 178 21.61 8.18 0.86
N PRO A 179 20.73 8.88 0.12
CA PRO A 179 20.16 10.16 0.55
C PRO A 179 19.17 9.94 1.71
N THR A 180 19.01 10.96 2.57
CA THR A 180 17.97 10.94 3.60
C THR A 180 16.59 11.17 2.99
N PHE A 181 15.60 10.44 3.49
CA PHE A 181 14.19 10.61 3.14
C PHE A 181 13.37 11.24 4.28
N GLN A 182 14.04 11.76 5.32
CA GLN A 182 13.38 12.44 6.42
C GLN A 182 12.62 13.68 5.92
N GLY A 183 11.32 13.74 6.20
CA GLY A 183 10.43 14.80 5.73
C GLY A 183 10.01 14.70 4.26
N LEU A 184 10.57 13.75 3.49
CA LEU A 184 10.17 13.46 2.11
C LEU A 184 9.17 12.29 2.03
N VAL A 185 9.22 11.38 3.00
CA VAL A 185 8.30 10.23 3.11
C VAL A 185 7.57 10.33 4.44
N SER A 186 6.25 10.14 4.42
CA SER A 186 5.43 10.09 5.64
C SER A 186 5.72 8.83 6.46
N GLU A 187 5.35 8.82 7.74
CA GLU A 187 5.52 7.64 8.59
C GLU A 187 4.80 6.41 8.01
N GLU A 188 3.60 6.63 7.45
CA GLU A 188 2.85 5.59 6.74
C GLU A 188 3.61 5.06 5.52
N GLY A 189 4.20 5.95 4.70
CA GLY A 189 5.01 5.56 3.55
C GLY A 189 6.26 4.77 3.94
N VAL A 190 6.87 5.08 5.09
CA VAL A 190 7.99 4.30 5.62
C VAL A 190 7.54 2.90 6.03
N MET A 191 6.39 2.78 6.69
CA MET A 191 5.83 1.47 7.05
C MET A 191 5.46 0.63 5.82
N GLN A 192 4.95 1.26 4.76
CA GLN A 192 4.70 0.61 3.47
C GLN A 192 6.00 0.11 2.83
N LEU A 193 7.05 0.94 2.79
CA LEU A 193 8.38 0.53 2.30
C LEU A 193 8.97 -0.65 3.10
N ILE A 194 8.82 -0.65 4.42
CA ILE A 194 9.24 -1.78 5.29
C ILE A 194 8.46 -3.04 4.93
N ALA A 195 7.13 -2.94 4.76
CA ALA A 195 6.30 -4.07 4.38
C ALA A 195 6.67 -4.64 3.00
N TYR A 196 7.08 -3.79 2.06
CA TYR A 196 7.64 -4.23 0.78
C TYR A 196 8.98 -4.95 0.95
N ILE A 197 9.91 -4.41 1.73
CA ILE A 197 11.21 -5.08 1.99
C ILE A 197 11.01 -6.44 2.68
N GLN A 198 10.03 -6.54 3.57
CA GLN A 198 9.63 -7.81 4.19
C GLN A 198 9.10 -8.82 3.15
N SER A 199 8.30 -8.37 2.18
CA SER A 199 7.73 -9.25 1.15
C SER A 199 8.76 -9.80 0.16
N LEU A 200 9.96 -9.18 0.07
CA LEU A 200 11.08 -9.67 -0.71
C LEU A 200 11.79 -10.90 -0.09
N GLN A 201 11.28 -11.47 1.00
CA GLN A 201 11.75 -12.75 1.53
C GLN A 201 11.38 -13.90 0.58
N GLN A 202 12.38 -14.68 0.12
CA GLN A 202 12.09 -15.91 -0.61
C GLN A 202 11.47 -16.96 0.33
N PRO A 203 10.43 -17.71 -0.10
CA PRO A 203 9.91 -18.85 0.65
C PRO A 203 10.98 -19.95 0.66
N GLY A 204 11.71 -20.08 1.77
CA GLY A 204 12.72 -21.13 1.92
C GLY A 204 13.87 -20.87 2.89
N ALA A 205 13.94 -19.73 3.57
CA ALA A 205 14.91 -19.53 4.65
C ALA A 205 14.19 -19.71 6.00
N GLU A 206 14.01 -20.95 6.43
CA GLU A 206 13.70 -21.27 7.82
C GLU A 206 14.67 -20.51 8.72
N ALA A 207 14.12 -19.70 9.61
CA ALA A 207 14.84 -19.13 10.72
C ALA A 207 15.38 -20.29 11.56
N THR A 208 16.64 -20.65 11.35
CA THR A 208 17.37 -21.54 12.26
C THR A 208 17.54 -20.78 13.56
N ILE A 209 16.59 -20.97 14.48
CA ILE A 209 16.77 -20.61 15.88
C ILE A 209 17.91 -21.50 16.38
N VAL A 210 19.10 -20.92 16.50
CA VAL A 210 20.22 -21.55 17.20
C VAL A 210 19.91 -21.43 18.70
N PRO A 211 19.65 -22.52 19.44
CA PRO A 211 19.51 -22.44 20.89
C PRO A 211 20.90 -22.51 21.53
N GLY A 212 21.32 -21.45 22.20
CA GLY A 212 22.48 -21.44 23.09
C GLY A 212 22.94 -20.01 23.37
N ALA A 213 23.00 -19.50 24.60
CA ALA A 213 23.49 -20.15 25.80
C ALA A 213 22.71 -19.68 27.05
N GLY A 214 21.87 -20.57 27.58
CA GLY A 214 21.40 -20.51 28.97
C GLY A 214 22.40 -21.25 29.84
N GLY A 215 23.35 -20.51 30.44
CA GLY A 215 24.30 -21.06 31.40
C GLY A 215 23.60 -21.52 32.67
N ILE A 216 23.55 -22.84 32.87
CA ILE A 216 23.19 -23.48 34.12
C ILE A 216 24.27 -23.13 35.17
N LYS A 217 23.89 -22.40 36.23
CA LYS A 217 24.65 -22.41 37.49
C LYS A 217 24.02 -23.45 38.40
N LEU A 218 24.63 -24.63 38.43
CA LEU A 218 24.51 -25.58 39.53
C LEU A 218 25.22 -24.96 40.75
N GLN A 219 24.47 -24.70 41.82
CA GLN A 219 25.09 -24.51 43.14
C GLN A 219 25.28 -25.90 43.75
N GLU A 220 26.54 -26.32 43.86
CA GLU A 220 26.96 -27.48 44.63
C GLU A 220 26.71 -27.22 46.12
N GLY A 221 25.83 -28.03 46.71
CA GLY A 221 25.74 -28.17 48.16
C GLY A 221 26.95 -28.94 48.68
N ALA A 222 27.75 -28.30 49.51
CA ALA A 222 28.78 -28.98 50.31
C ALA A 222 28.17 -29.45 51.66
N PRO A 223 28.54 -30.65 52.15
CA PRO A 223 27.91 -31.27 53.30
C PRO A 223 28.61 -30.87 54.61
N LYS A 224 27.85 -30.64 55.69
CA LYS A 224 28.38 -30.70 57.06
C LYS A 224 27.39 -31.38 58.01
N ARG A 225 27.87 -32.53 58.50
CA ARG A 225 27.67 -33.21 59.79
C ARG A 225 26.76 -32.54 60.80
#